data_AF-A0A940N918-F1
#
_entry.id   AF-A0A940N918-F1
#
_cell.length_a   1.000
_cell.length_b   1.000
_cell.length_c   1.000
_cell.angle_alpha   90.00
_cell.angle_beta   90.00
_cell.angle_gamma   90.00
#
_symmetry.space_group_name_H-M   'P 1'
#
loop_
_entity.id
_entity.type
_entity.pdbx_description
1 polymer ?
#
loop_
_entity_poly.entity_id
_entity_poly.type
_entity_poly.pdbx_seq_one_letter_code
_entity_poly.pdbx_strand_id
1 'polypeptide(L)' 'MRDLRAGPPRGLLRISSTVGVGRKVIAPLLTKFRRMYPEVSIDLMLHDGTVNFTSDGVDVAFRNG' A
#
# COMPACT_ATOMS: atom_id res chain seq x y z
N MET A 1 20.84 -6.09 4.92
CA MET A 1 19.60 -5.27 4.96
C MET A 1 19.84 -3.77 4.71
N ARG A 2 21.03 -3.34 4.24
CA ARG A 2 21.35 -1.92 3.95
C ARG A 2 21.13 -1.54 2.47
N ASP A 3 21.04 -2.53 1.58
CA ASP A 3 21.02 -2.31 0.12
C ASP A 3 19.63 -1.99 -0.46
N LEU A 4 18.56 -2.11 0.34
CA LEU A 4 17.22 -1.61 -0.02
C LEU A 4 17.13 -0.06 0.00
N ARG A 5 18.16 0.64 0.48
CA ARG A 5 18.16 2.10 0.64
C ARG A 5 18.82 2.86 -0.52
N ALA A 6 19.31 2.16 -1.54
CA ALA A 6 19.96 2.78 -2.69
C ALA A 6 19.11 2.63 -3.97
N GLY A 7 18.79 3.77 -4.58
CA GLY A 7 18.05 3.86 -5.84
C GLY A 7 16.57 4.24 -5.69
N PRO A 8 15.88 4.50 -6.81
CA PRO A 8 14.47 4.86 -6.82
C PRO A 8 13.61 3.72 -6.24
N PRO A 9 12.51 4.03 -5.53
CA PRO A 9 11.57 3.02 -5.03
C PRO A 9 11.03 2.13 -6.15
N ARG A 10 11.03 0.82 -5.91
CA ARG A 10 10.56 -0.19 -6.87
C ARG A 10 10.05 -1.45 -6.17
N GLY A 11 9.24 -2.23 -6.86
CA GLY A 11 8.70 -3.50 -6.35
C GLY A 11 7.21 -3.42 -6.00
N LEU A 12 6.70 -4.46 -5.34
CA LEU A 12 5.29 -4.53 -4.91
C LEU A 12 5.12 -3.89 -3.53
N LEU A 13 4.15 -2.98 -3.41
CA LEU A 13 3.68 -2.43 -2.15
C LEU A 13 2.24 -2.90 -1.91
N ARG A 14 2.04 -3.73 -0.88
CA ARG A 14 0.74 -4.25 -0.45
C ARG A 14 0.16 -3.35 0.63
N ILE A 15 -0.93 -2.67 0.27
CA ILE A 15 -1.66 -1.75 1.13
C ILE A 15 -2.99 -2.40 1.49
N SER A 16 -3.30 -2.42 2.78
CA SER A 16 -4.58 -2.88 3.29
C SER A 16 -5.36 -1.71 3.89
N SER A 17 -6.68 -1.62 3.68
CA SER A 17 -7.50 -0.53 4.21
C SER A 17 -8.95 -0.94 4.46
N THR A 18 -9.64 -0.23 5.35
CA THR A 18 -11.12 -0.21 5.36
C THR A 18 -11.66 0.27 4.02
N VAL A 19 -12.85 -0.21 3.64
CA VAL A 19 -13.42 0.05 2.31
C VAL A 19 -13.62 1.56 2.06
N GLY A 20 -14.12 2.26 3.07
CA GLY A 20 -14.41 3.70 2.99
C GLY A 20 -13.15 4.55 2.76
N VAL A 21 -12.11 4.34 3.58
CA VAL A 21 -10.82 5.06 3.46
C VAL A 21 -10.13 4.69 2.14
N GLY A 22 -10.15 3.41 1.79
CA GLY A 22 -9.54 2.90 0.57
C GLY A 22 -10.08 3.56 -0.69
N ARG A 23 -11.41 3.66 -0.80
CA ARG A 23 -12.07 4.26 -1.96
C ARG A 23 -12.03 5.78 -1.98
N LYS A 24 -12.23 6.43 -0.83
CA LYS A 24 -12.40 7.90 -0.76
C LYS A 24 -11.08 8.65 -0.63
N VAL A 25 -10.04 8.02 -0.09
CA VAL A 25 -8.77 8.69 0.23
C VAL A 25 -7.61 8.03 -0.49
N ILE A 26 -7.42 6.72 -0.35
CA ILE A 26 -6.20 6.05 -0.86
C ILE A 26 -6.23 5.98 -2.39
N ALA A 27 -7.28 5.40 -2.99
CA ALA A 27 -7.35 5.19 -4.44
C ALA A 27 -7.15 6.50 -5.26
N PRO A 28 -7.74 7.66 -4.91
CA PRO A 28 -7.46 8.91 -5.59
C PRO A 28 -5.99 9.36 -5.54
N LEU A 29 -5.29 9.09 -4.43
CA LEU A 29 -3.88 9.45 -4.25
C LEU A 29 -2.94 8.53 -5.04
N LEU A 30 -3.34 7.27 -5.29
CA LEU A 30 -2.53 6.30 -6.03
C LEU A 30 -2.21 6.77 -7.45
N THR A 31 -3.09 7.54 -8.09
CA THR A 31 -2.83 8.10 -9.42
C THR A 31 -1.60 9.01 -9.43
N LYS A 32 -1.47 9.91 -8.44
CA LYS A 32 -0.28 10.77 -8.31
C LYS A 32 0.95 9.95 -7.92
N PHE A 33 0.78 9.00 -7.00
CA PHE A 33 1.86 8.14 -6.54
C PHE A 33 2.48 7.32 -7.68
N ARG A 34 1.66 6.65 -8.51
CA ARG A 34 2.12 5.84 -9.65
C ARG A 34 2.86 6.65 -10.71
N ARG A 35 2.52 7.94 -10.88
CA ARG A 35 3.29 8.83 -11.77
C ARG A 35 4.66 9.19 -11.20
N MET A 36 4.76 9.34 -9.89
CA MET A 36 6.01 9.69 -9.21
C MET A 36 6.94 8.48 -9.07
N TYR A 37 6.37 7.28 -8.89
CA TYR A 37 7.10 6.03 -8.69
C TYR A 37 6.54 4.93 -9.62
N PRO A 38 6.83 4.98 -10.93
CA PRO A 38 6.27 4.06 -11.91
C PRO A 38 6.74 2.60 -11.74
N GLU A 39 7.87 2.39 -11.07
CA GLU A 39 8.41 1.06 -10.77
C GLU A 39 7.79 0.41 -9.51
N VAL A 40 6.92 1.13 -8.80
CA VAL A 40 6.18 0.60 -7.65
C VAL A 40 4.81 0.10 -8.11
N SER A 41 4.65 -1.21 -8.06
CA SER A 41 3.35 -1.86 -8.21
C SER A 41 2.57 -1.75 -6.90
N ILE A 42 1.29 -1.43 -6.99
CA ILE A 42 0.42 -1.31 -5.81
C ILE A 42 -0.59 -2.46 -5.84
N ASP A 43 -0.70 -3.17 -4.72
CA ASP A 43 -1.83 -4.06 -4.43
C ASP A 43 -2.63 -3.45 -3.29
N LEU A 44 -3.88 -3.06 -3.56
CA LEU A 44 -4.76 -2.42 -2.59
C LEU A 44 -5.89 -3.37 -2.20
N MET A 45 -5.79 -3.92 -0.98
CA MET A 45 -6.78 -4.81 -0.39
C MET A 45 -7.77 -4.02 0.46
N LEU A 46 -9.06 -4.14 0.14
CA LEU A 46 -10.13 -3.43 0.82
C LEU A 46 -11.01 -4.40 1.60
N HIS A 47 -10.90 -4.38 2.92
CA HIS A 47 -11.74 -5.18 3.82
C HIS A 47 -11.79 -4.54 5.21
N ASP A 48 -12.88 -4.73 5.94
CA ASP A 48 -13.06 -4.17 7.29
C ASP A 48 -12.60 -5.12 8.41
N GLY A 49 -12.00 -6.26 8.05
CA GLY A 49 -11.43 -7.23 9.00
C GLY A 49 -10.07 -6.84 9.57
N THR A 50 -9.58 -7.63 10.52
CA THR A 50 -8.21 -7.53 11.05
C THR A 50 -7.17 -7.89 10.00
N VAL A 51 -5.99 -7.27 10.09
CA VAL A 51 -4.84 -7.54 9.21
C VAL A 51 -3.74 -8.20 10.00
N ASN A 52 -3.15 -9.24 9.42
CA ASN A 52 -1.90 -9.80 9.87
C ASN A 52 -0.80 -9.51 8.85
N PHE A 53 0.13 -8.62 9.21
CA PHE A 53 1.23 -8.19 8.34
C PHE A 53 2.11 -9.35 7.84
N THR A 54 2.26 -10.41 8.65
CA THR A 54 3.12 -11.54 8.29
C THR A 54 2.39 -12.50 7.35
N SER A 55 1.22 -13.00 7.74
CA SER A 55 0.49 -13.99 6.93
C SER A 55 -0.10 -13.39 5.66
N ASP A 56 -0.55 -12.14 5.73
CA ASP A 56 -1.21 -11.47 4.61
C ASP A 56 -0.17 -10.78 3.70
N GLY A 57 1.10 -10.72 4.16
CA GLY A 57 2.18 -10.04 3.48
C GLY A 57 1.85 -8.56 3.22
N VAL A 58 1.17 -7.91 4.16
CA VAL A 58 0.82 -6.49 4.08
C VAL A 58 2.02 -5.66 4.52
N ASP A 59 2.36 -4.62 3.76
CA ASP A 59 3.41 -3.67 4.12
C ASP A 59 2.85 -2.51 4.96
N VAL A 60 1.63 -2.07 4.64
CA VAL A 60 0.98 -0.91 5.28
C VAL A 60 -0.53 -1.17 5.45
N ALA A 61 -1.07 -0.87 6.63
CA ALA A 61 -2.51 -0.95 6.88
C ALA A 61 -3.10 0.38 7.35
N PHE A 62 -4.17 0.83 6.71
CA PHE A 62 -4.99 1.99 7.13
C PHE A 62 -6.28 1.50 7.78
N ARG A 63 -6.44 1.77 9.08
CA ARG A 63 -7.58 1.30 9.87
C ARG A 63 -8.24 2.47 10.59
N ASN A 64 -9.56 2.37 10.79
CA ASN A 64 -10.27 3.28 11.67
C ASN A 64 -10.11 2.72 13.10
N GLY A 65 -9.59 3.54 14.01
CA GLY A 65 -9.53 3.22 15.43
C GLY A 65 -10.90 3.28 16.07
#